data_AF-A0A2E2D779-F1
#
_entry.id   AF-A0A2E2D779-F1
#
_cell.length_a   1.000
_cell.length_b   1.000
_cell.length_c   1.000
_cell.angle_alpha   90.00
_cell.angle_beta   90.00
_cell.angle_gamma   90.00
#
_symmetry.space_group_name_H-M   'P 1'
#
loop_
_entity.id
_entity.type
_entity.pdbx_description
1 polymer ?
#
loop_
_entity_poly.entity_id
_entity_poly.type
_entity_poly.pdbx_seq_one_letter_code
_entity_poly.pdbx_strand_id
1 'polypeptide(L)'
;MNNFEHAERLAELTAMGTHELALMVIRLERDVDAYQLSDELQVALRQRGERDALQQLNAAIEREAALVLYVERLLGCLVIDDDGADIKKVSELKEVISQSPTTCLTRRDALKQAETLDELEVALKQCGYGDAAQATRVRANDKRKQAEGLSK
;
A
#
# COMPACT_ATOMS: atom_id res chain seq x y z
N MET A 1 -12.52 58.74 49.41
CA MET A 1 -12.75 57.65 48.45
C MET A 1 -14.25 57.49 48.29
N ASN A 2 -14.77 57.82 47.12
CA ASN A 2 -16.20 57.78 46.83
C ASN A 2 -16.60 56.36 46.40
N ASN A 3 -17.85 55.95 46.68
CA ASN A 3 -18.37 54.63 46.31
C ASN A 3 -18.22 54.31 44.80
N PHE A 4 -18.13 55.35 43.97
CA PHE A 4 -17.91 55.25 42.53
C PHE A 4 -16.50 54.71 42.16
N GLU A 5 -15.45 55.19 42.84
CA GLU A 5 -14.06 54.72 42.63
C GLU A 5 -13.88 53.26 43.07
N HIS A 6 -14.66 52.81 44.06
CA HIS A 6 -14.67 51.41 44.50
C HIS A 6 -15.37 50.49 43.51
N ALA A 7 -16.48 50.92 42.92
CA ALA A 7 -17.19 50.17 41.91
C ALA A 7 -16.36 50.03 40.62
N GLU A 8 -15.65 51.09 40.23
CA GLU A 8 -14.77 51.11 39.05
C GLU A 8 -13.57 50.17 39.22
N ARG A 9 -12.90 50.19 40.38
CA ARG A 9 -11.83 49.24 40.71
C ARG A 9 -12.31 47.78 40.79
N LEU A 10 -13.53 47.53 41.27
CA LEU A 10 -14.12 46.20 41.28
C LEU A 10 -14.43 45.69 39.87
N ALA A 11 -14.89 46.57 38.97
CA ALA A 11 -15.12 46.27 37.57
C ALA A 11 -13.80 45.98 36.82
N GLU A 12 -12.74 46.73 37.09
CA GLU A 12 -11.41 46.49 36.54
C GLU A 12 -10.80 45.16 37.02
N LEU A 13 -10.91 44.85 38.32
CA LEU A 13 -10.44 43.58 38.89
C LEU A 13 -11.19 42.36 38.33
N THR A 14 -12.51 42.48 38.09
CA THR A 14 -13.30 41.41 37.47
C THR A 14 -13.02 41.28 35.97
N ALA A 15 -12.79 42.40 35.26
CA ALA A 15 -12.36 42.38 33.87
C ALA A 15 -10.97 41.74 33.69
N MET A 16 -10.03 42.04 34.59
CA MET A 16 -8.71 41.40 34.60
C MET A 16 -8.82 39.89 34.86
N GLY A 17 -9.61 39.48 35.87
CA GLY A 17 -9.81 38.05 36.17
C GLY A 17 -10.50 37.27 35.04
N THR A 18 -11.43 37.89 34.31
CA THR A 18 -12.10 37.26 33.15
C THR A 18 -11.18 37.16 31.93
N HIS A 19 -10.29 38.13 31.73
CA HIS A 19 -9.29 38.09 30.66
C HIS A 19 -8.26 36.96 30.88
N GLU A 20 -7.76 36.80 32.11
CA GLU A 20 -6.83 35.71 32.44
C GLU A 20 -7.49 34.33 32.27
N LEU A 21 -8.76 34.19 32.66
CA LEU A 21 -9.55 32.98 32.42
C LEU A 21 -9.72 32.67 30.93
N ALA A 22 -10.00 33.68 30.10
CA ALA A 22 -10.12 33.49 28.66
C ALA A 22 -8.80 33.03 28.01
N LEU A 23 -7.66 33.60 28.44
CA LEU A 23 -6.34 33.18 27.96
C LEU A 23 -6.01 31.74 28.39
N MET A 24 -6.44 31.33 29.58
CA MET A 24 -6.27 29.97 30.08
C MET A 24 -7.15 28.96 29.33
N VAL A 25 -8.40 29.32 29.01
CA VAL A 25 -9.29 28.51 28.16
C VAL A 25 -8.69 28.31 26.76
N ILE A 26 -8.21 29.37 26.12
CA ILE A 26 -7.58 29.28 24.78
C ILE A 26 -6.34 28.37 24.79
N ARG A 27 -5.54 28.42 25.87
CA ARG A 27 -4.39 27.50 26.01
C ARG A 27 -4.84 26.05 26.17
N LEU A 28 -5.84 25.81 27.03
CA LEU A 28 -6.39 24.46 27.24
C LEU A 28 -7.04 23.90 25.97
N GLU A 29 -7.75 24.72 25.19
CA GLU A 29 -8.32 24.32 23.90
C GLU A 29 -7.22 23.90 22.91
N ARG A 30 -6.13 24.68 22.80
CA ARG A 30 -4.98 24.32 21.96
C ARG A 30 -4.28 23.03 22.41
N ASP A 31 -4.17 22.83 23.71
CA ASP A 31 -3.57 21.61 24.26
C ASP A 31 -4.47 20.40 23.97
N VAL A 32 -5.79 20.52 24.12
CA VAL A 32 -6.76 19.48 23.76
C VAL A 32 -6.69 19.13 22.27
N ASP A 33 -6.63 20.13 21.38
CA ASP A 33 -6.48 19.91 19.94
C ASP A 33 -5.17 19.18 19.61
N ALA A 34 -4.06 19.54 20.29
CA ALA A 34 -2.78 18.88 20.11
C ALA A 34 -2.79 17.41 20.57
N TYR A 35 -3.48 17.11 21.68
CA TYR A 35 -3.66 15.73 22.15
C TYR A 35 -4.54 14.91 21.20
N GLN A 36 -5.65 15.47 20.70
CA GLN A 36 -6.50 14.80 19.71
C GLN A 36 -5.73 14.49 18.42
N LEU A 37 -4.96 15.44 17.90
CA LEU A 37 -4.14 15.24 16.71
C LEU A 37 -3.05 14.16 16.93
N SER A 38 -2.44 14.12 18.12
CA SER A 38 -1.48 13.08 18.49
C SER A 38 -2.13 11.68 18.50
N ASP A 39 -3.33 11.55 19.05
CA ASP A 39 -4.04 10.27 19.09
C ASP A 39 -4.44 9.80 17.68
N GLU A 40 -4.93 10.70 16.83
CA GLU A 40 -5.22 10.41 15.42
C GLU A 40 -3.97 9.96 14.66
N LEU A 41 -2.83 10.61 14.89
CA LEU A 41 -1.54 10.22 14.31
C LEU A 41 -1.08 8.84 14.78
N GLN A 42 -1.26 8.52 16.07
CA GLN A 42 -0.91 7.19 16.60
C GLN A 42 -1.77 6.09 16.00
N VAL A 43 -3.07 6.34 15.82
CA VAL A 43 -3.99 5.41 15.14
C VAL A 43 -3.59 5.23 13.68
N ALA A 44 -3.31 6.32 12.96
CA ALA A 44 -2.89 6.26 11.56
C ALA A 44 -1.55 5.49 11.38
N LEU A 45 -0.59 5.69 12.30
CA LEU A 45 0.69 4.98 12.28
C LEU A 45 0.52 3.48 12.56
N ARG A 46 -0.35 3.09 13.50
CA ARG A 46 -0.67 1.68 13.76
C ARG A 46 -1.32 1.01 12.54
N GLN A 47 -2.32 1.64 11.95
CA GLN A 47 -3.00 1.12 10.76
C GLN A 47 -2.04 0.98 9.57
N ARG A 48 -1.09 1.91 9.43
CA ARG A 48 -0.04 1.82 8.40
C ARG A 48 0.91 0.65 8.67
N GLY A 49 1.36 0.47 9.91
CA GLY A 49 2.20 -0.67 10.29
C GLY A 49 1.51 -2.01 10.06
N GLU A 50 0.22 -2.12 10.37
CA GLU A 50 -0.60 -3.32 10.12
C GLU A 50 -0.77 -3.61 8.62
N ARG A 51 -1.00 -2.57 7.80
CA ARG A 51 -1.04 -2.70 6.34
C ARG A 51 0.29 -3.18 5.77
N ASP A 52 1.40 -2.59 6.21
CA ASP A 52 2.74 -2.95 5.75
C ASP A 52 3.08 -4.41 6.12
N ALA A 53 2.70 -4.85 7.33
CA ALA A 53 2.88 -6.23 7.78
C ALA A 53 2.02 -7.24 6.97
N LEU A 54 0.75 -6.91 6.71
CA LEU A 54 -0.12 -7.72 5.86
C LEU A 54 0.40 -7.82 4.43
N GLN A 55 0.94 -6.72 3.89
CA GLN A 55 1.52 -6.71 2.55
C GLN A 55 2.77 -7.59 2.46
N GLN A 56 3.64 -7.58 3.48
CA GLN A 56 4.79 -8.46 3.55
C GLN A 56 4.39 -9.93 3.69
N LEU A 57 3.38 -10.23 4.51
CA LEU A 57 2.87 -11.59 4.68
C LEU A 57 2.28 -12.12 3.36
N ASN A 58 1.49 -11.32 2.65
CA ASN A 58 0.93 -11.70 1.35
C ASN A 58 2.03 -11.94 0.32
N ALA A 59 3.07 -11.10 0.27
CA ALA A 59 4.21 -11.30 -0.61
C ALA A 59 5.00 -12.59 -0.28
N ALA A 60 5.08 -12.96 1.01
CA ALA A 60 5.70 -14.21 1.45
C ALA A 60 4.86 -15.44 1.04
N ILE A 61 3.55 -15.42 1.28
CA ILE A 61 2.62 -16.49 0.87
C ILE A 61 2.68 -16.69 -0.65
N GLU A 62 2.71 -15.59 -1.41
CA GLU A 62 2.79 -15.65 -2.86
C GLU A 62 4.12 -16.22 -3.39
N ARG A 63 5.24 -15.95 -2.70
CA ARG A 63 6.53 -16.59 -2.99
C ARG A 63 6.50 -18.08 -2.69
N GLU A 64 5.90 -18.46 -1.57
CA GLU A 64 5.79 -19.86 -1.17
C GLU A 64 4.93 -20.65 -2.17
N ALA A 65 3.78 -20.10 -2.59
CA ALA A 65 2.94 -20.70 -3.63
C ALA A 65 3.68 -20.87 -4.98
N ALA A 66 4.51 -19.89 -5.37
CA ALA A 66 5.32 -19.99 -6.58
C ALA A 66 6.40 -21.08 -6.47
N LEU A 67 7.00 -21.25 -5.29
CA LEU A 67 7.96 -22.32 -5.02
C LEU A 67 7.30 -23.70 -5.05
N VAL A 68 6.10 -23.84 -4.47
CA VAL A 68 5.33 -25.09 -4.48
C VAL A 68 5.02 -25.50 -5.92
N LEU A 69 4.48 -24.60 -6.74
CA LEU A 69 4.21 -24.86 -8.16
C LEU A 69 5.48 -25.24 -8.95
N TYR A 70 6.61 -24.60 -8.63
CA TYR A 70 7.89 -24.92 -9.24
C TYR A 70 8.37 -26.32 -8.86
N VAL A 71 8.24 -26.71 -7.59
CA VAL A 71 8.57 -28.06 -7.10
C VAL A 71 7.63 -29.11 -7.70
N GLU A 72 6.33 -28.84 -7.78
CA GLU A 72 5.35 -29.74 -8.42
C GLU A 72 5.67 -29.96 -9.90
N ARG A 73 6.06 -28.90 -10.62
CA ARG A 73 6.47 -28.98 -12.02
C ARG A 73 7.77 -29.77 -12.19
N LEU A 74 8.74 -29.58 -11.30
CA LEU A 74 9.98 -30.38 -11.27
C LEU A 74 9.68 -31.86 -11.00
N LEU A 75 8.81 -32.17 -10.04
CA LEU A 75 8.39 -33.54 -9.74
C LEU A 75 7.64 -34.17 -10.92
N GLY A 76 6.74 -33.43 -11.56
CA GLY A 76 6.03 -33.91 -12.76
C GLY A 76 6.98 -34.26 -13.92
N CYS A 77 8.08 -33.54 -14.06
CA CYS A 77 9.12 -33.85 -15.04
C CYS A 77 10.07 -34.99 -14.62
N LEU A 78 10.13 -35.33 -13.31
CA LEU A 78 10.96 -36.42 -12.76
C LEU A 78 10.22 -37.78 -12.71
N VAL A 79 8.88 -37.80 -12.67
CA VAL A 79 8.07 -39.01 -12.39
C VAL A 79 7.77 -39.87 -13.63
N ILE A 80 8.48 -39.72 -14.77
CA ILE A 80 8.19 -40.54 -15.96
C ILE A 80 9.43 -41.32 -16.48
N ASP A 81 9.38 -42.63 -16.17
CA ASP A 81 9.98 -43.84 -16.76
C ASP A 81 11.33 -44.40 -16.23
N ASP A 82 11.23 -45.62 -15.68
CA ASP A 82 12.29 -46.62 -15.45
C ASP A 82 12.93 -47.14 -16.76
N ASP A 83 12.38 -46.77 -17.92
CA ASP A 83 12.85 -47.17 -19.25
C ASP A 83 13.46 -45.97 -19.99
N GLY A 84 14.72 -45.66 -19.67
CA GLY A 84 15.60 -44.82 -20.49
C GLY A 84 15.21 -43.35 -20.60
N ALA A 85 16.04 -42.47 -20.02
CA ALA A 85 15.85 -41.02 -20.05
C ALA A 85 15.57 -40.48 -21.47
N ASP A 86 14.31 -40.10 -21.72
CA ASP A 86 13.88 -39.47 -22.96
C ASP A 86 14.48 -38.05 -23.05
N ILE A 87 15.32 -37.79 -24.04
CA ILE A 87 16.09 -36.54 -24.22
C ILE A 87 15.17 -35.31 -24.24
N LYS A 88 13.91 -35.46 -24.68
CA LYS A 88 12.91 -34.40 -24.63
C LYS A 88 12.55 -33.98 -23.19
N LYS A 89 12.36 -34.94 -22.27
CA LYS A 89 12.05 -34.67 -20.85
C LYS A 89 13.21 -33.95 -20.16
N VAL A 90 14.45 -34.30 -20.50
CA VAL A 90 15.67 -33.62 -19.99
C VAL A 90 15.76 -32.18 -20.50
N SER A 91 15.40 -31.93 -21.76
CA SER A 91 15.35 -30.57 -22.31
C SER A 91 14.27 -29.71 -21.65
N GLU A 92 13.07 -30.25 -21.44
CA GLU A 92 11.97 -29.57 -20.74
C GLU A 92 12.33 -29.28 -19.29
N LEU A 93 12.91 -30.26 -18.57
CA LEU A 93 13.38 -30.08 -17.19
C LEU A 93 14.46 -28.97 -17.12
N LYS A 94 15.39 -28.95 -18.08
CA LYS A 94 16.44 -27.93 -18.17
C LYS A 94 15.86 -26.55 -18.45
N GLU A 95 14.80 -26.46 -19.25
CA GLU A 95 14.09 -25.21 -19.54
C GLU A 95 13.34 -24.69 -18.29
N VAL A 96 12.65 -25.57 -17.56
CA VAL A 96 12.02 -25.24 -16.26
C VAL A 96 13.06 -24.79 -15.23
N ILE A 97 14.19 -25.49 -15.11
CA ILE A 97 15.29 -25.13 -14.19
C ILE A 97 15.98 -23.83 -14.62
N SER A 98 16.06 -23.55 -15.93
CA SER A 98 16.69 -22.34 -16.47
C SER A 98 15.86 -21.07 -16.29
N GLN A 99 14.52 -21.19 -16.18
CA GLN A 99 13.67 -20.07 -15.83
C GLN A 99 13.76 -19.80 -14.33
N SER A 100 14.60 -18.83 -13.96
CA SER A 100 14.74 -18.40 -12.56
C SER A 100 13.35 -18.11 -11.96
N PRO A 101 13.03 -18.61 -10.76
CA PRO A 101 11.80 -18.27 -10.04
C PRO A 101 11.57 -16.76 -9.94
N THR A 102 12.64 -15.97 -9.91
CA THR A 102 12.61 -14.52 -9.96
C THR A 102 12.00 -13.98 -11.26
N THR A 103 12.30 -14.59 -12.40
CA THR A 103 11.76 -14.19 -13.72
C THR A 103 10.27 -14.51 -13.80
N CYS A 104 9.85 -15.67 -13.30
CA CYS A 104 8.45 -16.05 -13.21
C CYS A 104 7.65 -15.10 -12.30
N LEU A 105 8.20 -14.75 -11.13
CA LEU A 105 7.59 -13.77 -10.22
C LEU A 105 7.53 -12.38 -10.85
N THR A 106 8.62 -11.90 -11.46
CA THR A 106 8.68 -10.59 -12.10
C THR A 106 7.67 -10.48 -13.25
N ARG A 107 7.51 -11.55 -14.03
CA ARG A 107 6.50 -11.63 -15.09
C ARG A 107 5.09 -11.57 -14.52
N ARG A 108 4.80 -12.34 -13.47
CA ARG A 108 3.50 -12.35 -12.79
C ARG A 108 3.17 -10.96 -12.21
N ASP A 109 4.14 -10.31 -11.57
CA ASP A 109 3.97 -8.99 -10.98
C ASP A 109 3.72 -7.92 -12.05
N ALA A 110 4.41 -8.01 -13.20
CA ALA A 110 4.15 -7.14 -14.34
C ALA A 110 2.73 -7.32 -14.91
N LEU A 111 2.23 -8.57 -15.00
CA LEU A 111 0.84 -8.84 -15.40
C LEU A 111 -0.17 -8.31 -14.37
N LYS A 112 0.08 -8.51 -13.07
CA LYS A 112 -0.77 -7.99 -12.00
C LYS A 112 -0.83 -6.46 -12.00
N GLN A 113 0.31 -5.80 -12.22
CA GLN A 113 0.36 -4.34 -12.40
C GLN A 113 -0.45 -3.90 -13.63
N ALA A 114 -0.47 -4.67 -14.72
CA ALA A 114 -1.29 -4.38 -15.88
C ALA A 114 -2.80 -4.48 -15.55
N GLU A 115 -3.22 -5.53 -14.84
CA GLU A 115 -4.62 -5.73 -14.40
C GLU A 115 -5.10 -4.56 -13.53
N THR A 116 -4.31 -4.14 -12.54
CA THR A 116 -4.66 -2.99 -11.69
C THR A 116 -4.76 -1.69 -12.48
N LEU A 117 -3.93 -1.52 -13.51
CA LEU A 117 -4.01 -0.36 -14.41
C LEU A 117 -5.26 -0.40 -15.29
N ASP A 118 -5.73 -1.58 -15.73
CA ASP A 118 -7.00 -1.70 -16.45
C ASP A 118 -8.19 -1.35 -15.55
N GLU A 119 -8.20 -1.79 -14.30
CA GLU A 119 -9.24 -1.43 -13.31
C GLU A 119 -9.27 0.09 -13.08
N LEU A 120 -8.09 0.71 -12.96
CA LEU A 120 -7.96 2.15 -12.83
C LEU A 120 -8.42 2.90 -14.09
N GLU A 121 -8.13 2.38 -15.29
CA GLU A 121 -8.63 2.93 -16.56
C GLU A 121 -10.17 2.99 -16.54
N VAL A 122 -10.83 1.91 -16.13
CA VAL A 122 -12.30 1.83 -16.08
C VAL A 122 -12.86 2.87 -15.12
N ALA A 123 -12.28 3.01 -13.92
CA ALA A 123 -12.69 4.02 -12.95
C ALA A 123 -12.49 5.45 -13.49
N LEU A 124 -11.34 5.73 -14.10
CA LEU A 124 -11.04 7.05 -14.68
C LEU A 124 -12.00 7.42 -15.82
N LYS A 125 -12.38 6.45 -16.67
CA LYS A 125 -13.41 6.66 -17.70
C LYS A 125 -14.77 6.98 -17.11
N GLN A 126 -15.18 6.25 -16.07
CA GLN A 126 -16.47 6.48 -15.40
C GLN A 126 -16.53 7.87 -14.75
N CYS A 127 -15.39 8.40 -14.29
CA CYS A 127 -15.28 9.74 -13.73
C CYS A 127 -15.09 10.85 -14.78
N GLY A 128 -15.06 10.53 -16.08
CA GLY A 128 -14.92 11.52 -17.16
C GLY A 128 -13.48 11.96 -17.46
N TYR A 129 -12.47 11.32 -16.88
CA TYR A 129 -11.05 11.62 -17.12
C TYR A 129 -10.48 10.82 -18.30
N GLY A 130 -10.96 11.11 -19.51
CA GLY A 130 -10.62 10.36 -20.73
C GLY A 130 -9.13 10.28 -21.04
N ASP A 131 -8.40 11.40 -20.94
CA ASP A 131 -6.96 11.45 -21.25
C ASP A 131 -6.12 10.66 -20.23
N ALA A 132 -6.48 10.75 -18.95
CA ALA A 132 -5.83 9.98 -17.89
C ALA A 132 -6.09 8.48 -18.05
N ALA A 133 -7.31 8.09 -18.42
CA ALA A 133 -7.65 6.71 -18.73
C ALA A 133 -6.83 6.18 -19.92
N GLN A 134 -6.71 6.96 -20.99
CA GLN A 134 -5.93 6.57 -22.16
C GLN A 134 -4.44 6.40 -21.83
N ALA A 135 -3.85 7.30 -21.03
CA ALA A 135 -2.47 7.17 -20.55
C ALA A 135 -2.28 5.91 -19.68
N THR A 136 -3.27 5.59 -18.84
CA THR A 136 -3.26 4.41 -17.98
C THR A 136 -3.32 3.11 -18.80
N ARG A 137 -4.14 3.08 -19.84
CA ARG A 137 -4.23 1.97 -20.79
C ARG A 137 -2.91 1.70 -21.52
N VAL A 138 -2.22 2.76 -21.96
CA VAL A 138 -0.91 2.62 -22.61
C VAL A 138 0.09 1.98 -21.64
N ARG A 139 0.13 2.44 -20.39
CA ARG A 139 1.00 1.85 -19.35
C ARG A 139 0.66 0.39 -19.04
N ALA A 140 -0.61 0.00 -19.03
CA ALA A 140 -1.03 -1.39 -18.87
C ALA A 140 -0.48 -2.26 -20.00
N ASN A 141 -0.56 -1.79 -21.25
CA ASN A 141 0.03 -2.48 -22.39
C ASN A 141 1.56 -2.59 -22.33
N ASP A 142 2.25 -1.55 -21.86
CA ASP A 142 3.69 -1.60 -21.69
C ASP A 142 4.10 -2.65 -20.64
N LYS A 143 3.31 -2.79 -19.57
CA LYS A 143 3.50 -3.84 -18.56
C LYS A 143 3.29 -5.25 -19.12
N ARG A 144 2.31 -5.46 -20.01
CA ARG A 144 2.13 -6.73 -20.73
C ARG A 144 3.30 -7.04 -21.66
N LYS A 145 3.77 -6.06 -22.43
CA LYS A 145 4.98 -6.21 -23.27
C LYS A 145 6.23 -6.54 -22.46
N GLN A 146 6.37 -5.93 -21.29
CA GLN A 146 7.44 -6.26 -20.34
C GLN A 146 7.33 -7.72 -19.87
N ALA A 147 6.13 -8.18 -19.51
CA ALA A 147 5.88 -9.56 -19.12
C ALA A 147 6.16 -10.57 -20.25
N GLU A 148 5.81 -10.23 -21.49
CA GLU A 148 6.13 -11.05 -22.69
C GLU A 148 7.64 -11.12 -22.95
N GLY A 149 8.36 -10.02 -22.75
CA GLY A 149 9.82 -9.97 -22.86
C GLY A 149 10.55 -10.84 -21.83
N LEU A 150 9.95 -11.05 -20.66
CA LEU A 150 10.44 -11.92 -19.58
C LEU A 150 10.12 -13.41 -19.81
N SER A 151 9.36 -13.75 -20.85
CA SER A 151 9.01 -15.13 -21.23
C SER A 151 9.97 -15.74 -22.25
N LYS A 152 10.99 -15.00 -22.69
CA LYS A 152 12.02 -15.41 -23.65
C LYS A 152 13.34 -15.65 -22.94
#